data_AF-A0A6P8XPT7-F1
#
_entry.id   AF-A0A6P8XPT7-F1
#
_cell.length_a   1.000
_cell.length_b   1.000
_cell.length_c   1.000
_cell.angle_alpha   90.00
_cell.angle_beta   90.00
_cell.angle_gamma   90.00
#
_symmetry.space_group_name_H-M   'P 1'
#
loop_
_entity.id
_entity.type
_entity.pdbx_description
1 polymer ?
#
loop_
_entity_poly.entity_id
_entity_poly.type
_entity_poly.pdbx_seq_one_letter_code
_entity_poly.pdbx_strand_id
1 'polypeptide(L)'
;MMLNAFLMSLSMLLLMSAPQSSEAAKEPLCTYRNSEGETIFLTYMPLSRKGEDYVDFGTDGKCLKRAICTDTFKTIVEDCAQQKVTCHNKQRYTGVFPACCIKCK
;
A
#
# COMPACT_ATOMS: atom_id res chain seq x y z
N MET A 1 -48.88 -36.06 -14.09
CA MET A 1 -48.09 -35.77 -12.87
C MET A 1 -46.57 -35.77 -13.12
N MET A 2 -46.04 -36.64 -13.99
CA MET A 2 -44.59 -36.71 -14.32
C MET A 2 -44.00 -35.44 -14.98
N LEU A 3 -44.78 -34.74 -15.82
CA LEU A 3 -44.30 -33.56 -16.57
C LEU A 3 -43.95 -32.35 -15.66
N ASN A 4 -44.73 -32.15 -14.59
CA ASN A 4 -44.47 -31.07 -13.62
C ASN A 4 -43.23 -31.36 -12.78
N ALA A 5 -42.95 -32.63 -12.47
CA ALA A 5 -41.74 -33.01 -11.74
C ALA A 5 -40.47 -32.75 -12.56
N PHE A 6 -40.53 -32.98 -13.88
CA PHE A 6 -39.43 -32.69 -14.81
C PHE A 6 -39.19 -31.19 -14.99
N LEU A 7 -40.23 -30.38 -15.04
CA LEU A 7 -40.11 -28.92 -15.12
C LEU A 7 -39.50 -28.33 -13.83
N MET A 8 -39.89 -28.86 -12.67
CA MET A 8 -39.35 -28.46 -11.38
C MET A 8 -37.87 -28.83 -11.25
N SER A 9 -37.46 -30.03 -11.67
CA SER A 9 -36.05 -30.43 -11.61
C SER A 9 -35.16 -29.61 -12.55
N LEU A 10 -35.63 -29.30 -13.76
CA LEU A 10 -34.89 -28.49 -14.73
C LEU A 10 -34.70 -27.04 -14.24
N SER A 11 -35.69 -26.47 -13.57
CA SER A 11 -35.60 -25.13 -12.97
C SER A 11 -34.57 -25.04 -11.85
N MET A 12 -34.38 -26.12 -11.08
CA MET A 12 -33.41 -26.18 -9.99
C MET A 12 -31.96 -26.25 -10.49
N LEU A 13 -31.73 -26.95 -11.62
CA LEU A 13 -30.42 -27.02 -12.29
C LEU A 13 -29.97 -25.67 -12.87
N LEU A 14 -30.90 -24.84 -13.35
CA LEU A 14 -30.61 -23.50 -13.86
C LEU A 14 -30.20 -22.52 -12.75
N LEU A 15 -30.72 -22.67 -11.53
CA LEU A 15 -30.34 -21.82 -10.39
C LEU A 15 -28.93 -22.11 -9.86
N MET A 16 -28.42 -23.34 -10.02
CA MET A 16 -27.08 -23.71 -9.55
C MET A 16 -25.96 -23.39 -10.55
N SER A 17 -26.31 -23.02 -11.79
CA SER A 17 -25.34 -22.67 -12.85
C SER A 17 -25.18 -21.16 -13.03
N ALA A 18 -25.82 -20.34 -12.19
CA ALA A 18 -25.58 -18.91 -12.16
C ALA A 18 -24.10 -18.65 -11.82
N PRO A 19 -23.32 -18.02 -12.70
CA PRO A 19 -21.93 -17.70 -12.41
C PRO A 19 -21.90 -16.78 -11.20
N GLN A 20 -21.34 -17.26 -10.10
CA GLN A 20 -21.00 -16.42 -8.96
C GLN A 20 -19.90 -15.47 -9.42
N SER A 21 -20.26 -14.26 -9.83
CA SER A 21 -19.31 -13.17 -10.00
C SER A 21 -18.79 -12.78 -8.62
N SER A 22 -17.76 -13.47 -8.14
CA SER A 22 -16.94 -12.95 -7.06
C SER A 22 -16.14 -11.78 -7.65
N GLU A 23 -16.74 -10.59 -7.58
CA GLU A 23 -16.00 -9.37 -7.81
C GLU A 23 -14.97 -9.27 -6.68
N ALA A 24 -13.74 -9.72 -6.95
CA ALA A 24 -12.64 -9.62 -6.01
C ALA A 24 -12.44 -8.14 -5.72
N ALA A 25 -12.93 -7.68 -4.57
CA ALA A 25 -12.72 -6.33 -4.10
C ALA A 25 -11.20 -6.09 -4.08
N LYS A 26 -10.70 -5.22 -4.97
CA LYS A 26 -9.28 -4.89 -4.99
C LYS A 26 -8.94 -4.26 -3.65
N GLU A 27 -7.90 -4.78 -3.00
CA GLU A 27 -7.41 -4.16 -1.77
C GLU A 27 -7.04 -2.70 -2.08
N PRO A 28 -7.49 -1.74 -1.26
CA PRO A 28 -7.16 -0.33 -1.45
C PRO A 28 -5.66 -0.11 -1.26
N LEU A 29 -5.05 0.59 -2.22
CA LEU A 29 -3.61 0.89 -2.27
C LEU A 29 -3.37 2.40 -2.19
N CYS A 30 -2.30 2.77 -1.50
CA CYS A 30 -1.73 4.11 -1.57
C CYS A 30 -0.81 4.21 -2.80
N THR A 31 -0.68 5.40 -3.36
CA THR A 31 0.25 5.68 -4.45
C THR A 31 1.17 6.84 -4.11
N TYR A 32 2.41 6.75 -4.54
CA TYR A 32 3.42 7.80 -4.43
C TYR A 32 4.19 7.88 -5.74
N ARG A 33 4.53 9.09 -6.19
CA ARG A 33 5.39 9.29 -7.35
C ARG A 33 6.78 9.72 -6.87
N ASN A 34 7.79 8.90 -7.12
CA ASN A 34 9.15 9.18 -6.66
C ASN A 34 9.84 10.27 -7.51
N SER A 35 11.02 10.67 -7.07
CA SER A 35 11.84 11.70 -7.73
C SER A 35 12.29 11.31 -9.15
N GLU A 36 12.35 10.02 -9.46
CA GLU A 36 12.64 9.49 -10.81
C GLU A 36 11.40 9.43 -11.70
N GLY A 37 10.22 9.77 -11.16
CA GLY A 37 8.96 9.82 -11.88
C GLY A 37 8.21 8.48 -11.94
N GLU A 38 8.70 7.45 -11.25
CA GLU A 38 8.06 6.14 -11.11
C GLU A 38 6.90 6.19 -10.11
N THR A 39 5.89 5.35 -10.34
CA THR A 39 4.75 5.20 -9.42
C THR A 39 5.01 4.02 -8.50
N ILE A 40 5.05 4.29 -7.20
CA ILE A 40 5.20 3.32 -6.13
C ILE A 40 3.83 3.06 -5.53
N PHE A 41 3.49 1.79 -5.37
CA PHE A 41 2.28 1.33 -4.70
C PHE A 41 2.64 0.91 -3.27
N LEU A 42 1.90 1.41 -2.29
CA LEU A 42 2.13 1.13 -0.88
C LEU A 42 0.86 0.54 -0.27
N THR A 43 1.05 -0.42 0.63
CA THR A 43 -0.07 -1.11 1.28
C THR A 43 -0.15 -0.75 2.76
N TYR A 44 -1.36 -0.65 3.31
CA TYR A 44 -1.56 -0.64 4.75
C TYR A 44 -1.92 -2.05 5.22
N MET A 45 -1.16 -2.59 6.18
CA MET A 45 -1.35 -3.92 6.76
C MET A 45 -2.23 -3.79 8.02
N PRO A 46 -3.52 -4.17 7.98
CA PRO A 46 -4.45 -3.90 9.09
C PRO A 46 -4.14 -4.73 10.33
N LEU A 47 -3.69 -5.98 10.15
CA LEU A 47 -3.38 -6.90 11.25
C LEU A 47 -2.24 -6.38 12.14
N SER A 48 -1.22 -5.77 11.54
CA SER A 48 -0.09 -5.18 12.25
C SER A 48 -0.26 -3.68 12.54
N ARG A 49 -1.40 -3.09 12.14
CA ARG A 49 -1.66 -1.64 12.17
C ARG A 49 -0.49 -0.80 11.63
N LYS A 50 0.09 -1.25 10.52
CA LYS A 50 1.32 -0.67 9.98
C LYS A 50 1.15 -0.34 8.51
N GLY A 51 1.46 0.91 8.16
CA GLY A 51 1.66 1.32 6.79
C GLY A 51 3.00 0.83 6.26
N GLU A 52 3.02 0.32 5.04
CA GLU A 52 4.24 0.24 4.27
C GLU A 52 4.79 1.65 4.04
N ASP A 53 6.11 1.79 4.21
CA ASP A 53 6.82 3.02 3.96
C ASP A 53 7.84 2.85 2.84
N TYR A 54 7.98 3.89 2.02
CA TYR A 54 8.95 3.97 0.94
C TYR A 54 9.81 5.21 1.12
N VAL A 55 11.12 5.04 1.01
CA VAL A 55 12.09 6.13 1.11
C VAL A 55 12.61 6.47 -0.28
N ASP A 56 12.38 7.70 -0.71
CA ASP A 56 12.82 8.24 -1.99
C ASP A 56 14.24 8.77 -1.86
N PHE A 57 15.15 8.29 -2.70
CA PHE A 57 16.57 8.64 -2.65
C PHE A 57 16.94 9.59 -3.77
N GLY A 58 17.74 10.59 -3.43
CA GLY A 58 18.41 11.45 -4.40
C GLY A 58 19.66 10.78 -4.97
N THR A 59 20.15 11.32 -6.07
CA THR A 59 21.38 10.85 -6.75
C THR A 59 22.63 11.00 -5.88
N ASP A 60 22.58 11.88 -4.88
CA ASP A 60 23.67 12.08 -3.93
C ASP A 60 23.69 11.03 -2.81
N GLY A 61 22.81 10.02 -2.85
CA GLY A 61 22.70 8.95 -1.86
C GLY A 61 22.12 9.38 -0.52
N LYS A 62 21.54 10.58 -0.42
CA LYS A 62 20.65 10.95 0.70
C LYS A 62 19.22 10.63 0.32
N CYS A 63 18.37 10.41 1.31
CA CYS A 63 16.94 10.41 1.05
C CYS A 63 16.43 11.85 0.90
N LEU A 64 15.39 12.01 0.09
CA LEU A 64 14.67 13.25 -0.13
C LEU A 64 13.39 13.27 0.72
N LYS A 65 12.64 12.17 0.66
CA LYS A 65 11.30 12.05 1.26
C LYS A 65 11.04 10.62 1.73
N ARG A 66 10.06 10.47 2.62
CA ARG A 66 9.43 9.20 2.97
C ARG A 66 7.94 9.28 2.70
N ALA A 67 7.40 8.30 1.98
CA ALA A 67 5.96 8.10 1.81
C ALA A 67 5.47 6.98 2.72
N ILE A 68 4.32 7.14 3.36
CA ILE A 68 3.71 6.13 4.25
C ILE A 68 2.24 5.97 3.86
N CYS A 69 1.78 4.72 3.72
CA CYS A 69 0.36 4.44 3.56
C CYS A 69 -0.36 4.40 4.92
N THR A 70 -1.45 5.16 5.07
CA THR A 70 -2.23 5.17 6.32
C THR A 70 -3.35 4.13 6.33
N ASP A 71 -3.95 3.95 7.51
CA ASP A 71 -5.15 3.15 7.75
C ASP A 71 -6.39 3.57 6.94
N THR A 72 -6.39 4.82 6.48
CA THR A 72 -7.40 5.44 5.62
C THR A 72 -7.01 5.42 4.15
N PHE A 73 -5.98 4.65 3.78
CA PHE A 73 -5.45 4.51 2.42
C PHE A 73 -5.04 5.85 1.80
N LYS A 74 -4.49 6.74 2.63
CA LYS A 74 -3.90 8.00 2.19
C LYS A 74 -2.38 7.92 2.27
N THR A 75 -1.71 8.49 1.28
CA THR A 75 -0.26 8.66 1.32
C THR A 75 0.08 9.90 2.13
N ILE A 76 0.80 9.73 3.24
CA ILE A 76 1.48 10.84 3.94
C ILE A 76 2.91 10.90 3.44
N VAL A 77 3.39 12.11 3.13
CA VAL A 77 4.76 12.35 2.67
C VAL A 77 5.48 13.22 3.70
N GLU A 78 6.64 12.76 4.17
CA GLU A 78 7.53 13.50 5.04
C GLU A 78 8.78 13.91 4.27
N ASP A 79 9.11 15.21 4.30
CA ASP A 79 10.26 15.76 3.58
C ASP A 79 11.49 15.85 4.49
N CYS A 80 12.66 15.50 3.98
CA CYS A 80 13.92 15.65 4.71
C CYS A 80 14.21 17.11 5.11
N ALA A 81 13.73 18.10 4.36
CA ALA A 81 13.85 19.51 4.70
C ALA A 81 13.17 19.88 6.03
N GLN A 82 12.20 19.08 6.47
CA GLN A 82 11.49 19.27 7.74
C GLN A 82 12.15 18.52 8.92
N GLN A 83 13.11 17.64 8.63
CA GLN A 83 13.74 16.79 9.64
C GLN A 83 14.96 17.48 10.25
N LYS A 84 15.02 17.50 11.59
CA LYS A 84 16.14 18.10 12.34
C LYS A 84 17.25 17.08 12.64
N VAL A 85 17.65 16.31 11.63
CA VAL A 85 18.72 15.31 11.76
C VAL A 85 20.07 15.98 11.56
N THR A 86 21.00 15.65 12.44
CA THR A 86 22.39 16.12 12.43
C THR A 86 23.32 14.94 12.59
N CYS A 87 24.61 15.12 12.26
CA CYS A 87 25.59 14.06 12.48
C CYS A 87 25.78 13.67 13.94
N HIS A 88 25.42 14.55 14.88
CA HIS A 88 25.48 14.26 16.30
C HIS A 88 24.27 13.45 16.81
N ASN A 89 23.12 13.50 16.15
CA ASN A 89 21.91 12.82 16.62
C ASN A 89 21.43 11.67 15.71
N LYS A 90 22.04 11.48 14.53
CA LYS A 90 21.66 10.46 13.54
C LYS A 90 21.55 9.05 14.14
N GLN A 91 22.45 8.68 15.03
CA GLN A 91 22.49 7.38 15.70
C GLN A 91 21.32 7.12 16.66
N ARG A 92 20.48 8.12 16.95
CA ARG A 92 19.28 7.96 17.78
C ARG A 92 18.09 7.36 17.02
N TYR A 93 18.16 7.28 15.70
CA TYR A 93 17.09 6.76 14.85
C TYR A 93 17.40 5.31 14.45
N THR A 94 16.45 4.41 14.62
CA THR A 94 16.61 2.95 14.41
C THR A 94 16.20 2.47 13.01
N GLY A 95 15.86 3.39 12.11
CA GLY A 95 15.45 3.11 10.72
C GLY A 95 16.22 3.93 9.69
N VAL A 96 15.88 3.74 8.42
CA VAL A 96 16.50 4.46 7.30
C VAL A 96 16.17 5.95 7.36
N PHE A 97 14.89 6.31 7.46
CA PHE A 97 14.43 7.69 7.61
C PHE A 97 14.17 8.02 9.09
N PRO A 98 14.51 9.24 9.57
CA PRO A 98 15.11 10.36 8.86
C PRO A 98 16.66 10.34 8.82
N ALA A 99 17.30 9.29 9.32
CA ALA A 99 18.77 9.20 9.41
C ALA A 99 19.48 9.37 8.05
N CYS A 100 18.84 8.94 6.95
CA CYS A 100 19.32 9.08 5.59
C CYS A 100 19.26 10.52 5.03
N CYS A 101 18.61 11.47 5.71
CA CYS A 101 18.48 12.85 5.23
C CYS A 101 19.82 13.61 5.26
N ILE A 102 20.84 13.08 5.94
CA ILE A 102 22.17 13.67 6.03
C ILE A 102 23.27 12.62 5.77
N LYS A 103 24.32 13.07 5.08
CA LYS A 103 25.61 12.37 4.99
C LYS A 103 26.58 12.98 6.00
N CYS A 104 27.16 12.12 6.82
CA CYS A 104 28.20 12.47 7.77
C CYS A 104 29.52 11.95 7.22
N LYS A 105 30.56 12.78 7.35
CA LYS A 105 31.92 12.44 6.93
C LYS A 105 32.58 11.57 7.98
#